data_AF-A0A9X0B7S6-F1
#
_entry.id   AF-A0A9X0B7S6-F1
#
_cell.length_a   1.000
_cell.length_b   1.000
_cell.length_c   1.000
_cell.angle_alpha   90.00
_cell.angle_beta   90.00
_cell.angle_gamma   90.00
#
_symmetry.space_group_name_H-M   'P 1'
#
loop_
_entity.id
_entity.type
_entity.pdbx_description
1 polymer ?
#
loop_
_entity_poly.entity_id
_entity_poly.type
_entity_poly.pdbx_seq_one_letter_code
_entity_poly.pdbx_strand_id
1 'polypeptide(L)'
;MGEDPRHVIPKAIIGKSSDDDFQTWFNQGLGSLTIYKYKDDPQSFATMEMISTKLCLVTVGATASFERLIRQVLNEAFLAQLAKYHYTHLLVQYGKNGEKIWNEFNEKFPPGCEQLQGVTVGGFDFKPDLWRYMRMAVKEQNQDLGIIISHAGTGTILDALRLALPLIIVPNPDLADNHQEDLAVEMEQMKYAVRADIEDLIAALDTAEAQAPEQLSRPHGPEDALAGLVSDQLQDVD
;
A
#
# COMPACT_ATOMS: atom_id res chain seq x y z
N MET A 1 0.68 -24.78 29.69
CA MET A 1 1.20 -24.31 28.40
C MET A 1 0.19 -23.31 27.88
N GLY A 2 0.35 -22.04 28.26
CA GLY A 2 -0.49 -20.96 27.73
C GLY A 2 0.14 -20.50 26.44
N GLU A 3 -0.62 -20.51 25.35
CA GLU A 3 -0.20 -19.84 24.12
C GLU A 3 0.01 -18.35 24.42
N ASP A 4 1.11 -17.81 23.91
CA ASP A 4 1.46 -16.41 24.04
C ASP A 4 0.44 -15.57 23.22
N PRO A 5 -0.30 -14.64 23.85
CA PRO A 5 -1.30 -13.83 23.14
C PRO A 5 -0.68 -12.92 22.07
N ARG A 6 0.66 -12.81 22.00
CA ARG A 6 1.40 -12.09 20.94
C ARG A 6 1.42 -12.81 19.58
N HIS A 7 0.82 -13.99 19.46
CA HIS A 7 0.93 -14.83 18.26
C HIS A 7 -0.43 -15.19 17.62
N VAL A 8 -1.34 -14.21 17.53
CA VAL A 8 -2.43 -14.34 16.55
C VAL A 8 -1.86 -13.95 15.20
N ILE A 9 -1.31 -14.93 14.49
CA ILE A 9 -0.91 -14.78 13.09
C ILE A 9 -2.16 -14.39 12.29
N PRO A 10 -2.21 -13.19 11.67
CA PRO A 10 -3.33 -12.84 10.82
C PRO A 10 -3.36 -13.78 9.62
N LYS A 11 -4.53 -14.34 9.32
CA LYS A 11 -4.70 -15.21 8.14
C LYS A 11 -4.60 -14.33 6.90
N ALA A 12 -3.81 -14.72 5.90
CA ALA A 12 -3.80 -14.02 4.61
C ALA A 12 -5.22 -14.03 4.00
N ILE A 13 -5.63 -12.92 3.40
CA ILE A 13 -6.82 -12.92 2.54
C ILE A 13 -6.47 -13.42 1.16
N ILE A 14 -7.38 -14.21 0.60
CA ILE A 14 -7.18 -15.05 -0.58
C ILE A 14 -8.24 -14.71 -1.64
N GLY A 15 -7.82 -14.14 -2.77
CA GLY A 15 -8.53 -14.29 -4.05
C GLY A 15 -9.76 -13.41 -4.26
N LYS A 16 -10.82 -13.99 -4.88
CA LYS A 16 -12.08 -13.31 -5.30
C LYS A 16 -13.01 -12.98 -4.13
N SER A 17 -12.46 -12.40 -3.07
CA SER A 17 -13.19 -12.04 -1.87
C SER A 17 -14.06 -10.80 -2.07
N SER A 18 -15.15 -10.73 -1.31
CA SER A 18 -16.04 -9.57 -1.26
C SER A 18 -15.38 -8.40 -0.53
N ASP A 19 -15.88 -7.17 -0.72
CA ASP A 19 -15.35 -5.98 -0.02
C ASP A 19 -15.42 -6.14 1.52
N ASP A 20 -16.46 -6.80 2.03
CA ASP A 20 -16.65 -7.04 3.46
C ASP A 20 -15.58 -7.98 4.05
N ASP A 21 -15.09 -8.92 3.23
CA ASP A 21 -13.99 -9.80 3.63
C ASP A 21 -12.72 -8.97 3.86
N PHE A 22 -12.38 -8.04 2.94
CA PHE A 22 -11.19 -7.20 3.06
C PHE A 22 -11.20 -6.34 4.31
N GLN A 23 -12.34 -5.71 4.63
CA GLN A 23 -12.45 -4.93 5.85
C GLN A 23 -12.30 -5.81 7.10
N THR A 24 -12.88 -7.00 7.06
CA THR A 24 -12.74 -7.97 8.16
C THR A 24 -11.28 -8.35 8.36
N TRP A 25 -10.56 -8.67 7.29
CA TRP A 25 -9.14 -9.01 7.31
C TRP A 25 -8.23 -7.89 7.74
N PHE A 26 -8.45 -6.68 7.26
CA PHE A 26 -7.64 -5.54 7.66
C PHE A 26 -7.77 -5.24 9.16
N ASN A 27 -8.94 -5.57 9.73
CA ASN A 27 -9.19 -5.46 11.16
C ASN A 27 -8.77 -6.73 11.94
N GLN A 28 -8.31 -7.81 11.28
CA GLN A 28 -7.77 -8.98 11.98
C GLN A 28 -6.47 -8.56 12.68
N GLY A 29 -6.48 -8.66 14.01
CA GLY A 29 -5.36 -8.23 14.86
C GLY A 29 -5.67 -7.00 15.73
N LEU A 30 -6.64 -6.16 15.34
CA LEU A 30 -7.08 -5.02 16.15
C LEU A 30 -7.95 -5.44 17.35
N GLY A 31 -8.66 -6.57 17.25
CA GLY A 31 -9.71 -6.96 18.20
C GLY A 31 -9.26 -7.62 19.51
N SER A 32 -7.97 -7.96 19.70
CA SER A 32 -7.56 -8.82 20.84
C SER A 32 -6.30 -8.40 21.61
N LEU A 33 -5.63 -7.30 21.26
CA LEU A 33 -4.34 -6.98 21.89
C LEU A 33 -4.31 -5.55 22.43
N THR A 34 -4.79 -5.39 23.65
CA THR A 34 -4.30 -4.34 24.54
C THR A 34 -2.94 -4.79 25.07
N ILE A 35 -1.84 -4.21 24.57
CA ILE A 35 -0.51 -4.48 25.11
C ILE A 35 -0.30 -3.58 26.33
N TYR A 36 -0.24 -4.20 27.51
CA TYR A 36 0.20 -3.53 28.73
C TYR A 36 1.72 -3.62 28.83
N LYS A 37 2.44 -2.53 28.57
CA LYS A 37 3.86 -2.43 28.91
C LYS A 37 3.98 -2.03 30.39
N TYR A 38 4.47 -2.95 31.21
CA TYR A 38 4.99 -2.61 32.54
C TYR A 38 6.37 -1.99 32.36
N LYS A 39 6.60 -0.78 32.89
CA LYS A 39 7.97 -0.34 33.15
C LYS A 39 8.40 -1.04 34.44
N ASP A 40 9.68 -1.39 34.56
CA ASP A 40 10.28 -2.07 35.73
C ASP A 40 10.25 -1.24 37.04
N ASP A 41 9.36 -0.25 37.13
CA ASP A 41 9.16 0.63 38.28
C ASP A 41 7.79 0.34 38.93
N PRO A 42 7.75 -0.07 40.21
CA PRO A 42 6.52 -0.38 40.94
C PRO A 42 5.56 0.80 41.16
N GLN A 43 5.92 2.03 40.77
CA GLN A 43 5.02 3.20 40.74
C GLN A 43 4.57 3.62 39.33
N SER A 44 4.99 2.90 38.28
CA SER A 44 4.60 3.24 36.90
C SER A 44 3.26 2.63 36.51
N PHE A 45 2.35 3.46 35.99
CA PHE A 45 1.12 2.98 35.36
C PHE A 45 1.45 2.37 34.00
N ALA A 46 0.87 1.20 33.70
CA ALA A 46 1.02 0.56 32.40
C ALA A 46 0.60 1.53 31.28
N THR A 47 1.49 1.75 30.31
CA THR A 47 1.14 2.55 29.12
C THR A 47 0.35 1.66 28.16
N MET A 48 -0.84 2.12 27.79
CA MET A 48 -1.71 1.45 26.81
C MET A 48 -1.17 1.75 25.41
N GLU A 49 -0.53 0.78 24.79
CA GLU A 49 -0.09 0.89 23.39
C GLU A 49 -1.23 0.34 22.53
N MET A 50 -1.95 1.24 21.86
CA MET A 50 -2.97 0.88 20.89
C MET A 50 -2.26 0.30 19.66
N ILE A 51 -2.59 -0.92 19.26
CA ILE A 51 -2.14 -1.45 17.98
C ILE A 51 -2.83 -0.63 16.90
N SER A 52 -2.04 0.08 16.10
CA SER A 52 -2.49 0.83 14.93
C SER A 52 -2.21 0.00 13.69
N THR A 53 -3.15 -0.07 12.74
CA THR A 53 -2.85 -0.66 11.43
C THR A 53 -2.24 0.38 10.51
N LYS A 54 -1.28 -0.04 9.68
CA LYS A 54 -0.71 0.78 8.61
C LYS A 54 -0.69 -0.04 7.32
N LEU A 55 -1.27 0.51 6.26
CA LEU A 55 -1.51 -0.16 4.98
C LEU A 55 -0.58 0.34 3.88
N CYS A 56 0.07 -0.58 3.17
CA CYS A 56 0.64 -0.34 1.85
C CYS A 56 -0.29 -0.96 0.80
N LEU A 57 -0.92 -0.15 -0.04
CA LEU A 57 -1.75 -0.61 -1.15
C LEU A 57 -0.97 -0.49 -2.46
N VAL A 58 -0.84 -1.61 -3.17
CA VAL A 58 -0.19 -1.67 -4.49
C VAL A 58 -1.24 -1.94 -5.56
N THR A 59 -1.21 -1.17 -6.65
CA THR A 59 -2.16 -1.31 -7.75
C THR A 59 -1.54 -1.28 -9.14
N VAL A 60 -1.96 -2.25 -9.95
CA VAL A 60 -1.64 -2.36 -11.38
C VAL A 60 -2.85 -2.04 -12.25
N GLY A 61 -2.60 -1.80 -13.54
CA GLY A 61 -3.63 -1.43 -14.51
C GLY A 61 -4.52 -2.58 -14.94
N ALA A 62 -5.60 -2.24 -15.65
CA ALA A 62 -6.57 -3.21 -16.14
C ALA A 62 -6.07 -4.02 -17.34
N THR A 63 -5.35 -3.36 -18.25
CA THR A 63 -5.16 -3.81 -19.63
C THR A 63 -3.90 -4.65 -19.81
N ALA A 64 -2.82 -4.28 -19.13
CA ALA A 64 -1.53 -4.96 -19.19
C ALA A 64 -1.13 -5.53 -17.84
N SER A 65 -0.46 -6.68 -17.89
CA SER A 65 0.14 -7.27 -16.71
C SER A 65 1.36 -6.45 -16.29
N PHE A 66 1.60 -6.36 -14.99
CA PHE A 66 2.80 -5.74 -14.43
C PHE A 66 3.51 -6.70 -13.48
N GLU A 67 3.88 -7.87 -14.01
CA GLU A 67 4.47 -8.97 -13.24
C GLU A 67 5.70 -8.55 -12.45
N ARG A 68 6.55 -7.69 -13.03
CA ARG A 68 7.78 -7.21 -12.39
C ARG A 68 7.49 -6.44 -11.10
N LEU A 69 6.52 -5.53 -11.11
CA LEU A 69 6.10 -4.80 -9.92
C LEU A 69 5.54 -5.75 -8.84
N ILE A 70 4.66 -6.67 -9.24
CA ILE A 70 4.05 -7.64 -8.31
C ILE A 70 5.14 -8.49 -7.65
N ARG A 71 6.09 -9.02 -8.41
CA ARG A 71 7.22 -9.80 -7.86
C ARG A 71 8.11 -8.97 -6.95
N GLN A 72 8.30 -7.68 -7.27
CA GLN A 72 9.10 -6.78 -6.46
C GLN A 72 8.48 -6.50 -5.10
N VAL A 73 7.17 -6.22 -5.03
CA VAL A 73 6.48 -5.92 -3.76
C VAL A 73 6.23 -7.17 -2.91
N LEU A 74 6.24 -8.37 -3.51
CA LEU A 74 6.05 -9.64 -2.82
C LEU A 74 7.36 -10.32 -2.39
N ASN A 75 8.52 -9.67 -2.59
CA ASN A 75 9.80 -10.24 -2.18
C ASN A 75 10.12 -9.94 -0.70
N GLU A 76 11.02 -10.74 -0.12
CA GLU A 76 11.38 -10.66 1.29
C GLU A 76 12.04 -9.32 1.65
N ALA A 77 12.79 -8.71 0.73
CA ALA A 77 13.46 -7.43 0.97
C ALA A 77 12.45 -6.28 1.12
N PHE A 78 11.41 -6.25 0.28
CA PHE A 78 10.34 -5.27 0.35
C PHE A 78 9.47 -5.47 1.59
N LEU A 79 9.14 -6.72 1.95
CA LEU A 79 8.40 -7.03 3.19
C LEU A 79 9.18 -6.61 4.45
N ALA A 80 10.50 -6.84 4.48
CA ALA A 80 11.35 -6.36 5.56
C ALA A 80 11.38 -4.82 5.62
N GLN A 81 11.38 -4.15 4.47
CA GLN A 81 11.33 -2.69 4.39
C GLN A 81 9.99 -2.13 4.91
N LEU A 82 8.87 -2.77 4.59
CA LEU A 82 7.57 -2.45 5.15
C LEU A 82 7.56 -2.61 6.67
N ALA A 83 8.07 -3.72 7.19
CA ALA A 83 8.15 -3.98 8.62
C ALA A 83 9.02 -2.93 9.37
N LYS A 84 10.13 -2.50 8.77
CA LYS A 84 10.99 -1.41 9.29
C LYS A 84 10.19 -0.11 9.51
N TYR A 85 9.23 0.19 8.64
CA TYR A 85 8.35 1.36 8.74
C TYR A 85 7.00 1.08 9.40
N HIS A 86 6.91 -0.04 10.14
CA HIS A 86 5.74 -0.46 10.90
C HIS A 86 4.48 -0.67 10.05
N TYR A 87 4.64 -0.97 8.76
CA TYR A 87 3.52 -1.45 7.96
C TYR A 87 3.07 -2.82 8.45
N THR A 88 1.78 -2.90 8.73
CA THR A 88 1.13 -4.12 9.22
C THR A 88 0.48 -4.93 8.10
N HIS A 89 0.13 -4.25 7.00
CA HIS A 89 -0.62 -4.84 5.91
C HIS A 89 -0.02 -4.40 4.56
N LEU A 90 0.15 -5.38 3.68
CA LEU A 90 0.40 -5.18 2.25
C LEU A 90 -0.80 -5.73 1.50
N LEU A 91 -1.46 -4.89 0.70
CA LEU A 91 -2.58 -5.30 -0.14
C LEU A 91 -2.21 -5.07 -1.61
N VAL A 92 -2.29 -6.11 -2.44
CA VAL A 92 -1.85 -6.07 -3.84
C VAL A 92 -3.00 -6.36 -4.80
N GLN A 93 -3.39 -5.37 -5.59
CA GLN A 93 -4.16 -5.61 -6.82
C GLN A 93 -3.20 -6.13 -7.88
N TYR A 94 -3.25 -7.43 -8.17
CA TYR A 94 -2.30 -8.08 -9.09
C TYR A 94 -2.78 -8.09 -10.55
N GLY A 95 -4.06 -7.82 -10.79
CA GLY A 95 -4.65 -7.67 -12.12
C GLY A 95 -4.36 -8.83 -13.09
N LYS A 96 -4.34 -8.51 -14.39
CA LYS A 96 -4.23 -9.51 -15.46
C LYS A 96 -2.96 -10.35 -15.32
N ASN A 97 -3.12 -11.67 -15.34
CA ASN A 97 -2.06 -12.68 -15.18
C ASN A 97 -1.30 -12.67 -13.83
N GLY A 98 -1.65 -11.78 -12.90
CA GLY A 98 -1.02 -11.72 -11.58
C GLY A 98 -1.37 -12.88 -10.66
N GLU A 99 -2.48 -13.59 -10.91
CA GLU A 99 -2.94 -14.72 -10.10
C GLU A 99 -1.89 -15.84 -9.99
N LYS A 100 -1.13 -16.11 -11.06
CA LYS A 100 -0.06 -17.12 -11.02
C LYS A 100 1.04 -16.74 -10.03
N ILE A 101 1.48 -15.47 -10.06
CA ILE A 101 2.52 -14.95 -9.16
C ILE A 101 2.02 -14.93 -7.72
N TRP A 102 0.75 -14.55 -7.53
CA TRP A 102 0.08 -14.57 -6.24
C TRP A 102 0.02 -15.99 -5.64
N ASN A 103 -0.30 -17.00 -6.45
CA ASN A 103 -0.34 -18.38 -6.01
C ASN A 103 1.07 -18.91 -5.68
N GLU A 104 2.07 -18.63 -6.53
CA GLU A 104 3.49 -18.94 -6.26
C GLU A 104 3.94 -18.33 -4.92
N PHE A 105 3.56 -17.09 -4.65
CA PHE A 105 3.86 -16.40 -3.40
C PHE A 105 3.23 -17.11 -2.19
N ASN A 106 1.94 -17.46 -2.25
CA ASN A 106 1.25 -18.13 -1.15
C ASN A 106 1.79 -19.53 -0.85
N GLU A 107 2.21 -20.27 -1.88
CA GLU A 107 2.86 -21.57 -1.70
C GLU A 107 4.23 -21.42 -1.01
N LYS A 108 4.99 -20.39 -1.38
CA LYS A 108 6.31 -20.12 -0.81
C LYS A 108 6.24 -19.52 0.61
N PHE A 109 5.24 -18.67 0.87
CA PHE A 109 5.11 -17.90 2.10
C PHE A 109 3.72 -18.11 2.72
N PRO A 110 3.49 -19.25 3.38
CA PRO A 110 2.23 -19.49 4.06
C PRO A 110 2.01 -18.46 5.19
N PRO A 111 0.74 -18.18 5.56
CA PRO A 111 0.42 -17.20 6.60
C PRO A 111 1.19 -17.47 7.90
N GLY A 112 1.90 -16.45 8.39
CA GLY A 112 2.68 -16.51 9.61
C GLY A 112 4.09 -17.06 9.50
N CYS A 113 4.59 -17.34 8.30
CA CYS A 113 6.01 -17.64 8.16
C CYS A 113 6.87 -16.41 8.53
N GLU A 114 8.05 -16.66 9.10
CA GLU A 114 8.95 -15.61 9.58
C GLU A 114 9.39 -14.65 8.45
N GLN A 115 9.44 -15.14 7.22
CA GLN A 115 9.81 -14.36 6.03
C GLN A 115 8.81 -13.24 5.72
N LEU A 116 7.58 -13.31 6.21
CA LEU A 116 6.61 -12.21 6.08
C LEU A 116 6.91 -11.05 7.04
N GLN A 117 7.85 -11.21 7.99
CA GLN A 117 8.28 -10.16 8.92
C GLN A 117 7.13 -9.55 9.75
N GLY A 118 6.07 -10.34 9.99
CA GLY A 118 4.86 -9.88 10.68
C GLY A 118 3.91 -9.04 9.82
N VAL A 119 4.22 -8.84 8.54
CA VAL A 119 3.34 -8.15 7.58
C VAL A 119 2.26 -9.12 7.10
N THR A 120 1.00 -8.72 7.23
CA THR A 120 -0.11 -9.47 6.66
C THR A 120 -0.24 -9.12 5.18
N VAL A 121 -0.15 -10.12 4.31
CA VAL A 121 -0.20 -9.90 2.86
C VAL A 121 -1.54 -10.39 2.32
N GLY A 122 -2.21 -9.54 1.56
CA GLY A 122 -3.47 -9.82 0.87
C GLY A 122 -3.36 -9.48 -0.60
N GLY A 123 -4.15 -10.16 -1.44
CA GLY A 123 -4.08 -9.99 -2.88
C GLY A 123 -5.43 -10.23 -3.54
N PHE A 124 -5.73 -9.43 -4.55
CA PHE A 124 -6.98 -9.49 -5.28
C PHE A 124 -6.82 -9.14 -6.77
N ASP A 125 -7.79 -9.60 -7.57
CA ASP A 125 -7.83 -9.33 -9.00
C ASP A 125 -8.22 -7.87 -9.27
N PHE A 126 -8.10 -7.41 -10.52
CA PHE A 126 -8.40 -6.03 -10.89
C PHE A 126 -9.81 -5.61 -10.48
N LYS A 127 -9.91 -4.51 -9.71
CA LYS A 127 -11.14 -3.77 -9.46
C LYS A 127 -10.99 -2.33 -9.97
N PRO A 128 -11.99 -1.78 -10.69
CA PRO A 128 -11.92 -0.41 -11.20
C PRO A 128 -12.08 0.64 -10.10
N ASP A 129 -12.85 0.34 -9.05
CA ASP A 129 -13.05 1.24 -7.91
C ASP A 129 -12.17 0.79 -6.74
N LEU A 130 -11.15 1.59 -6.45
CA LEU A 130 -10.22 1.38 -5.35
C LEU A 130 -10.50 2.28 -4.14
N TRP A 131 -11.50 3.16 -4.21
CA TRP A 131 -11.73 4.20 -3.22
C TRP A 131 -11.84 3.65 -1.79
N ARG A 132 -12.58 2.54 -1.63
CA ARG A 132 -12.76 1.86 -0.33
C ARG A 132 -11.45 1.32 0.24
N TYR A 133 -10.59 0.77 -0.61
CA TYR A 133 -9.30 0.23 -0.20
C TYR A 133 -8.32 1.35 0.15
N MET A 134 -8.32 2.43 -0.61
CA MET A 134 -7.47 3.61 -0.35
C MET A 134 -7.88 4.31 0.95
N ARG A 135 -9.18 4.37 1.27
CA ARG A 135 -9.69 4.89 2.55
C ARG A 135 -9.09 4.17 3.76
N MET A 136 -8.72 2.90 3.66
CA MET A 136 -8.09 2.13 4.74
C MET A 136 -6.62 2.53 5.00
N ALA A 137 -6.01 3.30 4.09
CA ALA A 137 -4.69 3.91 4.28
C ALA A 137 -4.76 5.33 4.87
N VAL A 138 -5.96 5.89 5.07
CA VAL A 138 -6.12 7.21 5.69
C VAL A 138 -5.86 7.11 7.19
N LYS A 139 -5.24 8.15 7.76
CA LYS A 139 -5.01 8.23 9.20
C LYS A 139 -6.33 8.34 9.97
N GLU A 140 -6.62 7.37 10.83
CA GLU A 140 -7.74 7.36 11.77
C GLU A 140 -7.27 7.01 13.19
N GLN A 141 -8.18 6.84 14.15
CA GLN A 141 -7.83 6.63 15.57
C GLN A 141 -6.95 5.39 15.82
N ASN A 142 -7.19 4.31 15.06
CA ASN A 142 -6.49 3.02 15.17
C ASN A 142 -5.81 2.64 13.85
N GLN A 143 -5.56 3.63 12.99
CA GLN A 143 -5.02 3.45 11.65
C GLN A 143 -3.99 4.56 11.41
N ASP A 144 -2.74 4.18 11.25
CA ASP A 144 -1.67 5.08 10.85
C ASP A 144 -1.79 5.37 9.36
N LEU A 145 -1.27 6.54 8.97
CA LEU A 145 -1.23 6.93 7.57
C LEU A 145 -0.43 5.89 6.77
N GLY A 146 -1.09 5.27 5.80
CA GLY A 146 -0.52 4.32 4.87
C GLY A 146 0.05 4.99 3.61
N ILE A 147 0.34 4.16 2.60
CA ILE A 147 0.90 4.59 1.32
C ILE A 147 0.25 3.84 0.15
N ILE A 148 0.19 4.52 -0.99
CA ILE A 148 -0.26 3.96 -2.26
C ILE A 148 0.95 3.81 -3.20
N ILE A 149 1.09 2.65 -3.83
CA ILE A 149 2.04 2.40 -4.92
C ILE A 149 1.21 2.12 -6.19
N SER A 150 1.32 2.98 -7.18
CA SER A 150 0.50 2.93 -8.39
C SER A 150 1.36 2.87 -9.65
N HIS A 151 0.93 2.09 -10.64
CA HIS A 151 1.51 2.02 -11.98
C HIS A 151 1.32 3.27 -12.87
N ALA A 152 1.10 4.44 -12.26
CA ALA A 152 0.62 5.66 -12.92
C ALA A 152 -0.83 5.61 -13.46
N GLY A 153 -1.69 4.76 -12.89
CA GLY A 153 -3.11 4.77 -13.21
C GLY A 153 -3.76 6.09 -12.78
N THR A 154 -4.21 6.89 -13.75
CA THR A 154 -4.71 8.26 -13.55
C THR A 154 -5.82 8.37 -12.50
N GLY A 155 -6.80 7.45 -12.52
CA GLY A 155 -7.87 7.41 -11.52
C GLY A 155 -7.35 7.19 -10.10
N THR A 156 -6.39 6.27 -9.94
CA THR A 156 -5.75 6.01 -8.64
C THR A 156 -4.93 7.21 -8.17
N ILE A 157 -4.19 7.89 -9.06
CA ILE A 157 -3.43 9.10 -8.69
C ILE A 157 -4.38 10.16 -8.14
N LEU A 158 -5.46 10.46 -8.86
CA LEU A 158 -6.44 11.45 -8.40
C LEU A 158 -7.06 11.09 -7.05
N ASP A 159 -7.44 9.81 -6.87
CA ASP A 159 -8.06 9.37 -5.63
C ASP A 159 -7.08 9.41 -4.44
N ALA A 160 -5.80 9.07 -4.64
CA ALA A 160 -4.77 9.22 -3.63
C ALA A 160 -4.62 10.68 -3.19
N LEU A 161 -4.58 11.61 -4.16
CA LEU A 161 -4.43 13.04 -3.89
C LEU A 161 -5.66 13.61 -3.18
N ARG A 162 -6.88 13.22 -3.58
CA ARG A 162 -8.13 13.58 -2.88
C ARG A 162 -8.15 13.11 -1.43
N LEU A 163 -7.59 11.93 -1.17
CA LEU A 163 -7.51 11.33 0.15
C LEU A 163 -6.28 11.80 0.94
N ALA A 164 -5.47 12.71 0.39
CA ALA A 164 -4.25 13.21 1.04
C ALA A 164 -3.26 12.08 1.39
N LEU A 165 -3.22 11.02 0.58
CA LEU A 165 -2.37 9.85 0.81
C LEU A 165 -1.00 10.02 0.15
N PRO A 166 0.08 9.63 0.83
CA PRO A 166 1.39 9.45 0.21
C PRO A 166 1.29 8.50 -1.00
N LEU A 167 1.97 8.87 -2.08
CA LEU A 167 1.90 8.18 -3.36
C LEU A 167 3.29 7.93 -3.93
N ILE A 168 3.56 6.69 -4.30
CA ILE A 168 4.70 6.31 -5.14
C ILE A 168 4.16 5.91 -6.51
N ILE A 169 4.68 6.52 -7.57
CA ILE A 169 4.32 6.21 -8.94
C ILE A 169 5.45 5.37 -9.55
N VAL A 170 5.09 4.19 -10.05
CA VAL A 170 5.99 3.24 -10.71
C VAL A 170 5.53 3.02 -12.15
N PRO A 171 5.98 3.82 -13.13
CA PRO A 171 5.58 3.65 -14.52
C PRO A 171 5.89 2.24 -15.04
N ASN A 172 5.06 1.71 -15.92
CA ASN A 172 5.34 0.42 -16.56
C ASN A 172 6.15 0.62 -17.84
N PRO A 173 7.46 0.31 -17.87
CA PRO A 173 8.30 0.52 -19.04
C PRO A 173 7.97 -0.42 -20.20
N ASP A 174 7.23 -1.51 -19.94
CA ASP A 174 6.86 -2.50 -20.95
C ASP A 174 5.62 -2.06 -21.77
N LEU A 175 4.94 -0.99 -21.34
CA LEU A 175 3.90 -0.34 -22.11
C LEU A 175 4.55 0.69 -23.05
N ALA A 176 4.14 0.69 -24.32
CA ALA A 176 4.65 1.60 -25.35
C ALA A 176 4.29 3.07 -25.10
N ASP A 177 3.56 3.33 -24.02
CA ASP A 177 2.93 4.60 -23.71
C ASP A 177 3.78 5.36 -22.69
N ASN A 178 4.72 6.16 -23.20
CA ASN A 178 5.64 6.95 -22.39
C ASN A 178 4.92 8.01 -21.52
N HIS A 179 3.62 8.21 -21.71
CA HIS A 179 2.82 9.14 -20.95
C HIS A 179 2.74 8.82 -19.45
N GLN A 180 2.88 7.55 -19.05
CA GLN A 180 2.97 7.20 -17.62
C GLN A 180 4.22 7.78 -16.95
N GLU A 181 5.32 7.82 -17.69
CA GLU A 181 6.60 8.37 -17.23
C GLU A 181 6.52 9.89 -17.11
N ASP A 182 5.96 10.57 -18.11
CA ASP A 182 5.77 12.02 -18.10
C ASP A 182 4.92 12.46 -16.89
N LEU A 183 3.80 11.77 -16.64
CA LEU A 183 2.92 12.03 -15.49
C LEU A 183 3.65 11.81 -14.16
N ALA A 184 4.46 10.76 -14.05
CA ALA A 184 5.23 10.48 -12.83
C ALA A 184 6.27 11.58 -12.55
N VAL A 185 6.96 12.04 -13.59
CA VAL A 185 7.94 13.14 -13.51
C VAL A 185 7.28 14.43 -13.06
N GLU A 186 6.14 14.79 -13.63
CA GLU A 186 5.42 16.01 -13.26
C GLU A 186 4.89 15.96 -11.81
N MET A 187 4.35 14.82 -11.38
CA MET A 187 3.89 14.63 -9.99
C MET A 187 5.03 14.73 -8.98
N GLU A 188 6.21 14.21 -9.32
CA GLU A 188 7.41 14.34 -8.50
C GLU A 188 7.91 15.79 -8.43
N GLN A 189 7.95 16.50 -9.56
CA GLN A 189 8.35 17.90 -9.61
C GLN A 189 7.43 18.79 -8.77
N MET A 190 6.13 18.49 -8.77
CA MET A 190 5.13 19.15 -7.94
C MET A 190 5.13 18.68 -6.47
N LYS A 191 5.95 17.67 -6.13
CA LYS A 191 6.04 17.05 -4.80
C LYS A 191 4.73 16.41 -4.33
N TYR A 192 3.90 15.96 -5.26
CA TYR A 192 2.66 15.22 -5.00
C TYR A 192 2.86 13.71 -4.93
N ALA A 193 3.93 13.20 -5.54
CA ALA A 193 4.31 11.80 -5.47
C ALA A 193 5.83 11.64 -5.45
N VAL A 194 6.30 10.45 -5.10
CA VAL A 194 7.67 10.01 -5.37
C VAL A 194 7.64 9.15 -6.63
N ARG A 195 8.47 9.47 -7.63
CA ARG A 195 8.65 8.57 -8.77
C ARG A 195 9.63 7.48 -8.38
N ALA A 196 9.37 6.26 -8.83
CA ALA A 196 10.32 5.15 -8.67
C ALA A 196 10.34 4.25 -9.91
N ASP A 197 11.52 3.79 -10.26
CA ASP A 197 11.65 2.60 -11.09
C ASP A 197 11.50 1.35 -10.22
N ILE A 198 11.27 0.19 -10.84
CA ILE A 198 10.98 -1.08 -10.14
C ILE A 198 12.15 -1.46 -9.21
N GLU A 199 13.37 -1.25 -9.68
CA GLU A 199 14.61 -1.55 -8.96
C GLU A 199 14.82 -0.62 -7.75
N ASP A 200 14.32 0.61 -7.82
CA ASP A 200 14.51 1.65 -6.80
C ASP A 200 13.33 1.77 -5.82
N LEU A 201 12.35 0.87 -5.90
CA LEU A 201 11.12 0.94 -5.12
C LEU A 201 11.34 0.99 -3.60
N ILE A 202 12.38 0.31 -3.10
CA ILE A 202 12.75 0.34 -1.67
C ILE A 202 13.26 1.73 -1.27
N ALA A 203 14.10 2.34 -2.10
CA ALA A 203 14.62 3.68 -1.86
C ALA A 203 13.53 4.75 -1.97
N ALA A 204 12.57 4.55 -2.88
CA ALA A 204 11.39 5.40 -2.98
C ALA A 204 10.51 5.31 -1.73
N LEU A 205 10.35 4.12 -1.14
CA LEU A 205 9.65 3.96 0.13
C LEU A 205 10.39 4.66 1.28
N ASP A 206 11.72 4.56 1.35
CA ASP A 206 12.52 5.33 2.33
C ASP A 206 12.28 6.85 2.16
N THR A 207 12.22 7.31 0.92
CA THR A 207 12.01 8.73 0.57
C THR A 207 10.60 9.19 0.95
N ALA A 208 9.58 8.41 0.61
CA ALA A 208 8.19 8.73 0.91
C ALA A 208 7.92 8.79 2.42
N GLU A 209 8.53 7.89 3.21
CA GLU A 209 8.43 7.93 4.68
C GLU A 209 9.21 9.08 5.31
N ALA A 210 10.28 9.56 4.66
CA ALA A 210 11.03 10.73 5.10
C ALA A 210 10.35 12.05 4.75
N GLN A 211 9.51 12.09 3.72
CA GLN A 211 8.76 13.27 3.32
C GLN A 211 7.49 13.41 4.19
N ALA A 212 7.34 14.55 4.86
CA ALA A 212 6.16 14.79 5.69
C ALA A 212 4.88 14.76 4.81
N PRO A 213 3.80 14.08 5.25
CA PRO A 213 2.57 13.91 4.47
C PRO A 213 1.97 15.22 3.96
N GLU A 214 2.13 16.31 4.72
CA GLU A 214 1.57 17.64 4.43
C GLU A 214 2.08 18.26 3.13
N GLN A 215 3.18 17.75 2.55
CA GLN A 215 3.70 18.22 1.25
C GLN A 215 3.15 17.42 0.06
N LEU A 216 2.76 16.16 0.28
CA LEU A 216 2.24 15.24 -0.76
C LEU A 216 0.71 15.34 -0.93
N SER A 217 0.01 16.06 -0.04
CA SER A 217 -1.44 15.92 0.19
C SER A 217 -2.29 17.15 -0.09
N ARG A 218 -1.71 18.25 -0.58
CA ARG A 218 -2.50 19.45 -0.92
C ARG A 218 -2.10 19.98 -2.29
N PRO A 219 -3.02 19.97 -3.26
CA PRO A 219 -2.87 20.83 -4.42
C PRO A 219 -2.74 22.27 -3.91
N HIS A 220 -1.55 22.85 -3.99
CA HIS A 220 -1.38 24.29 -3.89
C HIS A 220 -1.61 24.87 -5.29
N GLY A 221 -2.86 24.83 -5.75
CA GLY A 221 -3.25 25.30 -7.07
C GLY A 221 -4.74 25.08 -7.37
N PRO A 222 -5.31 25.77 -8.38
CA PRO A 222 -6.69 25.55 -8.76
C PRO A 222 -6.87 24.07 -9.13
N GLU A 223 -7.90 23.42 -8.61
CA GLU A 223 -8.26 22.03 -8.90
C GLU A 223 -8.29 21.75 -10.42
N ASP A 224 -8.54 22.80 -11.22
CA ASP A 224 -8.50 22.83 -12.69
C ASP A 224 -7.13 22.48 -13.31
N ALA A 225 -6.00 22.79 -12.66
CA ALA A 225 -4.67 22.51 -13.24
C ALA A 225 -4.31 21.03 -13.14
N LEU A 226 -4.64 20.40 -12.01
CA LEU A 226 -4.42 18.98 -11.80
C LEU A 226 -5.44 18.16 -12.58
N ALA A 227 -6.70 18.62 -12.63
CA ALA A 227 -7.73 18.04 -13.47
C ALA A 227 -7.41 18.16 -14.96
N GLY A 228 -6.85 19.29 -15.42
CA GLY A 228 -6.42 19.52 -16.80
C GLY A 228 -5.28 18.59 -17.23
N LEU A 229 -4.24 18.48 -16.38
CA LEU A 229 -3.10 17.58 -16.62
C LEU A 229 -3.54 16.12 -16.70
N VAL A 230 -4.47 15.72 -15.85
CA VAL A 230 -5.04 14.38 -15.82
C VAL A 230 -6.05 14.15 -16.96
N SER A 231 -6.82 15.16 -17.34
CA SER A 231 -7.83 15.04 -18.40
C SER A 231 -7.22 14.98 -19.79
N ASP A 232 -6.13 15.70 -20.05
CA ASP A 232 -5.41 15.63 -21.32
C ASP A 232 -4.85 14.22 -21.55
N GLN A 233 -4.50 13.50 -20.48
CA GLN A 233 -4.01 12.11 -20.52
C GLN A 233 -5.12 11.06 -20.62
N LEU A 234 -6.36 11.39 -20.27
CA LEU A 234 -7.53 10.51 -20.40
C LEU A 234 -8.15 10.55 -21.82
N GLN A 235 -7.77 11.51 -22.67
CA GLN A 235 -8.36 11.68 -24.01
C GLN A 235 -7.72 10.81 -25.09
N ASP A 236 -6.56 10.20 -24.84
CA ASP A 236 -5.85 9.36 -25.83
C ASP A 236 -6.00 7.85 -25.58
N VAL A 237 -6.94 7.45 -24.72
CA VAL A 237 -7.28 6.05 -24.44
C VAL A 237 -8.57 5.65 -25.18
N ASP A 238 -8.58 5.78 -26.51
CA ASP A 238 -9.59 5.18 -27.41
C ASP A 238 -8.94 4.28 -28.46
#